data_AF-A0A6I3ML15-F1
#
_entry.id   AF-A0A6I3ML15-F1
#
_cell.length_a   1.000
_cell.length_b   1.000
_cell.length_c   1.000
_cell.angle_alpha   90.00
_cell.angle_beta   90.00
_cell.angle_gamma   90.00
#
_symmetry.space_group_name_H-M   'P 1'
#
loop_
_entity.id
_entity.type
_entity.pdbx_description
1 polymer ?
#
loop_
_entity_poly.entity_id
_entity_poly.type
_entity_poly.pdbx_seq_one_letter_code
_entity_poly.pdbx_strand_id
1 'polypeptide(L)'
;MLRLLQLCSIFILIFAIGNTAYAQNKKISLDDKILQDSIYKSNKKKVLNFSMKDFDKLFFEYFTKKSDPNITLTKTEFYTYTVQIAAFSDRLAVLYPDQKKMAEENKETWLSESYEEYLQYKTSQKK
;
A
#
# COMPACT_ATOMS: atom_id res chain seq x y z
N MET A 1 45.00 -12.74 10.75
CA MET A 1 43.73 -13.40 10.38
C MET A 1 42.55 -13.03 11.28
N LEU A 2 42.66 -13.05 12.61
CA LEU A 2 41.54 -12.68 13.51
C LEU A 2 40.91 -11.29 13.24
N ARG A 3 41.73 -10.26 12.97
CA ARG A 3 41.23 -8.89 12.72
C ARG A 3 40.45 -8.74 11.42
N LEU A 4 40.82 -9.49 10.37
CA LEU A 4 40.07 -9.53 9.10
C LEU A 4 38.75 -10.30 9.26
N LEU A 5 38.75 -11.36 10.05
CA LEU A 5 37.54 -12.12 10.37
C LEU A 5 36.52 -11.24 11.13
N GLN A 6 36.98 -10.45 12.11
CA GLN A 6 36.15 -9.51 12.86
C GLN A 6 35.54 -8.41 11.98
N LEU A 7 36.31 -7.88 11.02
CA LEU A 7 35.81 -6.91 10.04
C LEU A 7 34.72 -7.52 9.15
N CYS A 8 34.92 -8.74 8.65
CA CYS A 8 33.89 -9.44 7.86
C CYS A 8 32.61 -9.70 8.68
N SER A 9 32.72 -10.07 9.96
CA SER A 9 31.56 -10.28 10.83
C SER A 9 30.73 -9.00 11.06
N ILE A 10 31.38 -7.83 11.13
CA ILE A 10 30.70 -6.55 11.31
C ILE A 10 29.92 -6.16 10.05
N PHE A 11 30.47 -6.37 8.85
CA PHE A 11 29.77 -6.07 7.59
C PHE A 11 28.53 -6.96 7.38
N ILE A 12 28.59 -8.24 7.78
CA ILE A 12 27.44 -9.16 7.71
C ILE A 12 26.31 -8.71 8.66
N LEU A 13 26.66 -8.23 9.85
CA LEU A 13 25.69 -7.70 10.81
C LEU A 13 24.99 -6.43 10.29
N ILE A 14 25.72 -5.51 9.67
CA ILE A 14 25.14 -4.28 9.09
C ILE A 14 24.17 -4.62 7.94
N PHE A 15 24.50 -5.61 7.11
CA PHE A 15 23.64 -6.04 6.01
C PHE A 15 22.36 -6.76 6.51
N ALA A 16 22.45 -7.50 7.62
CA ALA A 16 21.30 -8.19 8.22
C ALA A 16 20.28 -7.23 8.86
N ILE A 17 20.73 -6.07 9.38
CA ILE A 17 19.84 -5.08 10.01
C ILE A 17 19.11 -4.23 8.95
N GLY A 18 19.70 -4.03 7.76
CA GLY A 18 19.09 -3.24 6.69
C GLY A 18 17.79 -3.81 6.12
N ASN A 19 17.65 -5.14 6.09
CA ASN A 19 16.46 -5.81 5.55
C ASN A 19 15.32 -5.96 6.56
N THR A 20 15.59 -5.91 7.87
CA THR A 20 14.54 -6.04 8.89
C THR A 20 13.84 -4.72 9.21
N ALA A 21 14.47 -3.58 8.89
CA ALA A 21 13.88 -2.25 9.07
C ALA A 21 12.66 -2.00 8.16
N TYR A 22 12.56 -2.69 7.01
CA TYR A 22 11.40 -2.62 6.10
C TYR A 22 10.24 -3.53 6.50
N ALA A 23 10.40 -4.38 7.53
CA ALA A 23 9.37 -5.34 7.95
C ALA A 23 8.50 -4.86 9.13
N GLN A 24 8.72 -3.64 9.64
CA GLN A 24 7.75 -2.99 10.51
C GLN A 24 6.58 -2.51 9.66
N ASN A 25 5.68 -3.44 9.30
CA ASN A 25 4.40 -3.10 8.66
C ASN A 25 3.73 -2.02 9.51
N LYS A 26 3.67 -0.78 8.99
CA LYS A 26 3.08 0.36 9.68
C LYS A 26 1.65 0.00 10.06
N LYS A 27 1.41 -0.10 11.36
CA LYS A 27 0.13 -0.54 11.87
C LYS A 27 -0.81 0.66 11.84
N ILE A 28 -1.64 0.74 10.80
CA ILE A 28 -2.76 1.67 10.74
C ILE A 28 -3.63 1.54 11.99
N SER A 29 -4.27 2.65 12.38
CA SER A 29 -5.09 2.72 13.59
C SER A 29 -6.23 1.69 13.55
N LEU A 30 -6.73 1.27 14.72
CA LEU A 30 -7.85 0.32 14.78
C LEU A 30 -9.10 0.86 14.08
N ASP A 31 -9.38 2.15 14.24
CA ASP A 31 -10.53 2.81 13.61
C ASP A 31 -10.41 2.80 12.08
N ASP A 32 -9.20 3.06 11.55
CA ASP A 32 -8.96 2.99 10.11
C ASP A 32 -9.09 1.56 9.58
N LYS A 33 -8.67 0.55 10.35
CA LYS A 33 -8.89 -0.86 9.99
C LYS A 33 -10.36 -1.21 9.90
N ILE A 34 -11.15 -0.82 10.90
CA ILE A 34 -12.60 -1.06 10.92
C ILE A 34 -13.26 -0.38 9.71
N LEU A 35 -12.85 0.85 9.38
CA LEU A 35 -13.34 1.57 8.21
C LEU A 35 -12.96 0.87 6.91
N GLN A 36 -11.68 0.49 6.74
CA GLN A 36 -11.22 -0.25 5.57
C GLN A 36 -11.96 -1.57 5.39
N ASP A 37 -12.19 -2.33 6.45
CA ASP A 37 -12.93 -3.60 6.41
C ASP A 37 -14.39 -3.39 5.97
N SER A 38 -15.04 -2.32 6.45
CA SER A 38 -16.40 -1.95 6.05
C SER A 38 -16.47 -1.58 4.56
N ILE A 39 -15.51 -0.78 4.09
CA ILE A 39 -15.37 -0.41 2.68
C ILE A 39 -15.10 -1.64 1.82
N TYR A 40 -14.21 -2.52 2.25
CA TYR A 40 -13.85 -3.73 1.54
C TYR A 40 -15.08 -4.64 1.36
N LYS A 41 -15.82 -4.91 2.44
CA LYS A 41 -17.04 -5.74 2.40
C LYS A 41 -18.09 -5.18 1.45
N SER A 42 -18.31 -3.87 1.46
CA SER A 42 -19.30 -3.22 0.58
C SER A 42 -18.87 -3.17 -0.88
N ASN A 43 -17.57 -3.11 -1.17
CA ASN A 43 -17.05 -2.93 -2.53
C ASN A 43 -16.53 -4.20 -3.20
N LYS A 44 -16.26 -5.27 -2.44
CA LYS A 44 -15.63 -6.51 -2.96
C LYS A 44 -16.29 -7.03 -4.23
N LYS A 45 -17.62 -7.17 -4.24
CA LYS A 45 -18.36 -7.69 -5.41
C LYS A 45 -18.20 -6.78 -6.64
N LYS A 46 -18.17 -5.47 -6.44
CA LYS A 46 -17.99 -4.49 -7.51
C LYS A 46 -16.57 -4.57 -8.09
N VAL A 47 -15.55 -4.57 -7.23
CA VAL A 47 -14.14 -4.62 -7.64
C VAL A 47 -13.77 -5.93 -8.32
N LEU A 48 -14.30 -7.06 -7.84
CA LEU A 48 -14.07 -8.35 -8.49
C LEU A 48 -14.59 -8.40 -9.92
N ASN A 49 -15.54 -7.53 -10.29
CA ASN A 49 -16.06 -7.41 -11.65
C ASN A 49 -15.36 -6.33 -12.50
N PHE A 50 -14.38 -5.59 -11.96
CA PHE A 50 -13.64 -4.58 -12.73
C PHE A 50 -12.89 -5.20 -13.90
N SER A 51 -13.05 -4.62 -15.08
CA SER A 51 -12.11 -4.83 -16.16
C SER A 51 -10.77 -4.16 -15.84
N MET A 52 -9.71 -4.51 -16.59
CA MET A 52 -8.44 -3.79 -16.48
C MET A 52 -8.61 -2.29 -16.75
N LYS A 53 -9.50 -1.92 -17.66
CA LYS A 53 -9.84 -0.51 -17.96
C LYS A 53 -10.50 0.19 -16.77
N ASP A 54 -11.37 -0.49 -16.03
CA ASP A 54 -12.00 0.07 -14.83
C ASP A 54 -10.97 0.29 -13.73
N PHE A 55 -10.02 -0.64 -13.60
CA PHE A 55 -8.89 -0.51 -12.69
C PHE A 55 -7.98 0.65 -13.09
N ASP A 56 -7.57 0.74 -14.35
CA ASP A 56 -6.73 1.84 -14.84
C ASP A 56 -7.39 3.19 -14.57
N LYS A 57 -8.70 3.29 -14.86
CA LYS A 57 -9.47 4.50 -14.56
C LYS A 57 -9.44 4.83 -13.07
N LEU A 58 -9.72 3.86 -12.19
CA LEU A 58 -9.67 4.05 -10.74
C LEU A 58 -8.29 4.53 -10.28
N PHE A 59 -7.25 3.85 -10.76
CA PHE A 59 -5.86 4.12 -10.42
C PHE A 59 -5.49 5.53 -10.85
N PHE A 60 -5.66 5.88 -12.12
CA PHE A 60 -5.35 7.21 -12.62
C PHE A 60 -6.19 8.30 -11.94
N GLU A 61 -7.46 8.05 -11.64
CA GLU A 61 -8.31 8.99 -10.92
C GLU A 61 -7.77 9.27 -9.51
N TYR A 62 -7.40 8.22 -8.77
CA TYR A 62 -6.79 8.35 -7.45
C TYR A 62 -5.48 9.15 -7.52
N PHE A 63 -4.56 8.80 -8.43
CA PHE A 63 -3.27 9.48 -8.54
C PHE A 63 -3.42 10.94 -8.99
N THR A 64 -4.35 11.23 -9.88
CA THR A 64 -4.66 12.60 -10.31
C THR A 64 -5.18 13.42 -9.12
N LYS A 65 -6.14 12.89 -8.36
CA LYS A 65 -6.67 13.57 -7.16
C LYS A 65 -5.65 13.68 -6.04
N LYS A 66 -4.78 12.68 -5.86
CA LYS A 66 -3.70 12.68 -4.85
C LYS A 66 -2.69 13.78 -5.16
N SER A 67 -2.29 13.92 -6.43
CA SER A 67 -1.27 14.88 -6.88
C SER A 67 -1.76 16.32 -7.00
N ASP A 68 -3.05 16.57 -7.27
CA ASP A 68 -3.59 17.93 -7.39
C ASP A 68 -3.54 18.69 -6.05
N PRO A 69 -2.76 19.78 -5.89
CA PRO A 69 -2.61 20.49 -4.61
C PRO A 69 -3.91 21.13 -4.10
N ASN A 70 -4.91 21.32 -4.97
CA ASN A 70 -6.21 21.92 -4.64
C ASN A 70 -7.23 20.88 -4.15
N ILE A 71 -6.98 19.59 -4.37
CA ILE A 71 -7.89 18.51 -3.98
C ILE A 71 -7.36 17.81 -2.74
N THR A 72 -8.18 17.73 -1.70
CA THR A 72 -7.94 16.89 -0.52
C THR A 72 -9.08 15.89 -0.40
N LEU A 73 -8.76 14.61 -0.53
CA LEU A 73 -9.70 13.52 -0.31
C LEU A 73 -10.10 13.50 1.15
N THR A 74 -11.37 13.22 1.43
CA THR A 74 -11.80 12.85 2.79
C THR A 74 -11.23 11.49 3.18
N LYS A 75 -11.20 11.18 4.49
CA LYS A 75 -10.74 9.88 5.00
C LYS A 75 -11.47 8.71 4.31
N THR A 76 -12.78 8.81 4.16
CA THR A 76 -13.61 7.79 3.51
C THR A 76 -13.27 7.63 2.02
N GLU A 77 -13.10 8.73 1.28
CA GLU A 77 -12.73 8.68 -0.14
C GLU A 77 -11.34 8.07 -0.33
N PHE A 78 -10.36 8.52 0.48
CA PHE A 78 -9.01 7.98 0.47
C PHE A 78 -9.01 6.47 0.65
N TYR A 79 -9.65 5.97 1.72
CA TYR A 79 -9.72 4.54 1.96
C TYR A 79 -10.60 3.81 0.95
N THR A 80 -11.58 4.46 0.34
CA THR A 80 -12.35 3.86 -0.77
C THR A 80 -11.45 3.55 -1.95
N TYR A 81 -10.59 4.50 -2.36
CA TYR A 81 -9.64 4.25 -3.43
C TYR A 81 -8.62 3.17 -3.07
N THR A 82 -7.94 3.29 -1.94
CA THR A 82 -6.86 2.35 -1.60
C THR A 82 -7.39 0.93 -1.39
N VAL A 83 -8.55 0.76 -0.76
CA VAL A 83 -9.18 -0.55 -0.57
C VAL A 83 -9.67 -1.14 -1.88
N GLN A 84 -10.23 -0.33 -2.80
CA GLN A 84 -10.65 -0.84 -4.11
C GLN A 84 -9.44 -1.27 -4.96
N ILE A 85 -8.34 -0.52 -4.91
CA ILE A 85 -7.08 -0.90 -5.59
C ILE A 85 -6.51 -2.18 -4.97
N ALA A 86 -6.48 -2.27 -3.63
CA ALA A 86 -6.04 -3.47 -2.91
C ALA A 86 -6.89 -4.70 -3.27
N ALA A 87 -8.21 -4.55 -3.29
CA ALA A 87 -9.15 -5.62 -3.61
C ALA A 87 -9.00 -6.15 -5.04
N PHE A 88 -8.53 -5.32 -5.99
CA PHE A 88 -8.25 -5.77 -7.34
C PHE A 88 -7.05 -6.73 -7.40
N SER A 89 -6.11 -6.62 -6.46
CA SER A 89 -4.97 -7.55 -6.36
C SER A 89 -5.41 -8.99 -6.12
N ASP A 90 -6.53 -9.22 -5.43
CA ASP A 90 -7.10 -10.57 -5.29
C ASP A 90 -7.50 -11.17 -6.64
N ARG A 91 -7.98 -10.32 -7.57
CA ARG A 91 -8.30 -10.75 -8.93
C ARG A 91 -7.02 -11.04 -9.73
N LEU A 92 -5.99 -10.20 -9.61
CA LEU A 92 -4.69 -10.44 -10.26
C LEU A 92 -4.05 -11.75 -9.79
N ALA A 93 -4.13 -12.07 -8.50
CA ALA A 93 -3.64 -13.33 -7.95
C ALA A 93 -4.33 -14.57 -8.55
N VAL A 94 -5.62 -14.44 -8.92
CA VAL A 94 -6.38 -15.51 -9.58
C VAL A 94 -6.04 -15.62 -11.07
N LEU A 95 -5.91 -14.48 -11.75
CA LEU A 95 -5.62 -14.44 -13.19
C LEU A 95 -4.17 -14.81 -13.52
N TYR A 96 -3.24 -14.51 -12.62
CA TYR A 96 -1.80 -14.73 -12.78
C TYR A 96 -1.22 -15.44 -11.54
N PRO A 97 -1.44 -16.76 -11.39
CA PRO A 97 -0.99 -17.51 -10.22
C PRO A 97 0.52 -17.39 -9.95
N ASP A 98 1.33 -17.30 -11.00
CA ASP A 98 2.78 -17.12 -10.89
C ASP A 98 3.17 -15.76 -10.26
N GLN A 99 2.28 -14.77 -10.32
CA GLN A 99 2.44 -13.44 -9.72
C GLN A 99 1.66 -13.29 -8.42
N LYS A 100 1.06 -14.36 -7.89
CA LYS A 100 0.23 -14.32 -6.69
C LYS A 100 0.94 -13.67 -5.50
N LYS A 101 2.20 -14.02 -5.25
CA LYS A 101 2.99 -13.45 -4.15
C LYS A 101 3.13 -11.93 -4.30
N MET A 102 3.43 -11.46 -5.52
CA MET A 102 3.54 -10.02 -5.81
C MET A 102 2.18 -9.31 -5.65
N ALA A 103 1.09 -9.97 -6.03
CA ALA A 103 -0.27 -9.43 -5.84
C ALA A 103 -0.65 -9.33 -4.35
N GLU A 104 -0.28 -10.32 -3.54
CA GLU A 104 -0.48 -10.29 -2.08
C GLU A 104 0.34 -9.18 -1.42
N GLU A 105 1.62 -9.03 -1.77
CA GLU A 105 2.49 -7.95 -1.28
C GLU A 105 1.97 -6.56 -1.69
N ASN A 106 1.52 -6.40 -2.93
CA ASN A 106 0.91 -5.16 -3.41
C ASN A 106 -0.38 -4.83 -2.64
N LYS A 107 -1.22 -5.83 -2.36
CA LYS A 107 -2.43 -5.67 -1.57
C LYS A 107 -2.11 -5.17 -0.16
N GLU A 108 -1.15 -5.79 0.51
CA GLU A 108 -0.72 -5.38 1.85
C GLU A 108 -0.19 -3.95 1.85
N THR A 109 0.61 -3.60 0.83
CA THR A 109 1.11 -2.23 0.63
C THR A 109 -0.05 -1.23 0.57
N TRP A 110 -1.05 -1.48 -0.28
CA TRP A 110 -2.21 -0.58 -0.39
C TRP A 110 -3.04 -0.47 0.88
N LEU A 111 -3.16 -1.55 1.66
CA LEU A 111 -3.89 -1.53 2.93
C LEU A 111 -3.10 -0.87 4.07
N SER A 112 -1.77 -0.80 3.95
CA SER A 112 -0.91 -0.11 4.93
C SER A 112 -0.85 1.40 4.75
N GLU A 113 -1.28 1.93 3.60
CA GLU A 113 -1.39 3.37 3.35
C GLU A 113 -2.30 4.04 4.40
N SER A 114 -1.80 5.07 5.08
CA SER A 114 -2.55 5.79 6.10
C SER A 114 -3.07 7.14 5.62
N TYR A 115 -4.26 7.52 6.09
CA TYR A 115 -4.82 8.84 5.79
C TYR A 115 -3.99 9.97 6.40
N GLU A 116 -3.33 9.72 7.54
CA GLU A 116 -2.46 10.69 8.19
C GLU A 116 -1.25 11.04 7.32
N GLU A 117 -0.55 10.03 6.80
CA GLU A 117 0.57 10.24 5.88
C GLU A 117 0.13 10.91 4.59
N TYR A 118 -1.06 10.57 4.09
CA TYR A 118 -1.66 11.29 2.97
C TYR A 118 -1.80 12.79 3.28
N LEU A 119 -2.31 13.16 4.46
CA LEU A 119 -2.41 14.58 4.85
C LEU A 119 -1.04 15.25 5.01
N GLN A 120 -0.05 14.55 5.56
CA GLN A 120 1.33 15.04 5.67
C GLN A 120 1.92 15.30 4.27
N TYR A 121 1.71 14.37 3.34
CA TYR A 121 2.07 14.53 1.93
C TYR A 121 1.35 15.73 1.29
N LYS A 122 0.05 15.89 1.49
CA LYS A 122 -0.70 17.06 0.97
C LYS A 122 -0.15 18.38 1.52
N THR A 123 0.30 18.38 2.78
CA THR A 123 0.89 19.55 3.41
C THR A 123 2.26 19.87 2.84
N SER A 124 3.09 18.86 2.53
CA SER A 124 4.40 19.09 1.93
C SER A 124 4.32 19.59 0.48
N GLN A 125 3.30 19.20 -0.28
CA GLN A 125 3.06 19.68 -1.65
C GLN A 125 2.70 21.17 -1.74
N LYS A 126 2.27 21.78 -0.63
CA LYS A 126 1.90 23.20 -0.57
C LYS A 126 3.05 24.10 -0.10
N LYS A 127 4.16 23.52 0.34
CA LYS A 127 5.37 24.24 0.72
C LYS A 127 6.27 24.43 -0.49
#